data_AF-A0A4R4WT21-F1
#
_entry.id   AF-A0A4R4WT21-F1
#
_cell.length_a   1.000
_cell.length_b   1.000
_cell.length_c   1.000
_cell.angle_alpha   90.00
_cell.angle_beta   90.00
_cell.angle_gamma   90.00
#
_symmetry.space_group_name_H-M   'P 1'
#
loop_
_entity.id
_entity.type
_entity.pdbx_description
1 polymer ?
#
loop_
_entity_poly.entity_id
_entity_poly.type
_entity_poly.pdbx_seq_one_letter_code
_entity_poly.pdbx_strand_id
1 'polypeptide(L)'
;MPLYDSTTSIASEDESGSLTRATQHVAEMRAQLRDHQWEQCMVTCRRVLGQIPRLADIPSSKSVAAVAASTRSPEQRWAAIYWDMWSLANATHHDDSNTAGLTWTRDGAEAVLLAAAGLLKRYTASR
;
A
#
# COMPACT_ATOMS: atom_id res chain seq x y z
N MET A 1 -21.67 -35.16 12.14
CA MET A 1 -21.58 -33.78 12.67
C MET A 1 -20.52 -33.06 11.85
N PRO A 2 -20.87 -32.12 10.95
CA PRO A 2 -19.88 -31.49 10.10
C PRO A 2 -19.13 -30.43 10.91
N LEU A 3 -17.80 -30.46 10.86
CA LEU A 3 -16.95 -29.38 11.34
C LEU A 3 -17.18 -28.19 10.41
N TYR A 4 -17.82 -27.14 10.92
CA TYR A 4 -17.92 -25.88 10.20
C TYR A 4 -16.51 -25.33 10.05
N ASP A 5 -16.13 -25.03 8.81
CA ASP A 5 -14.85 -24.41 8.46
C ASP A 5 -14.86 -22.94 8.90
N SER A 6 -14.77 -22.72 10.22
CA SER A 6 -14.76 -21.39 10.84
C SER A 6 -13.56 -20.55 10.42
N THR A 7 -12.49 -21.20 9.95
CA THR A 7 -11.28 -20.56 9.45
C THR A 7 -11.53 -19.75 8.18
N THR A 8 -12.35 -20.27 7.27
CA THR A 8 -12.67 -19.58 6.01
C THR A 8 -13.56 -18.35 6.24
N SER A 9 -14.48 -18.38 7.21
CA SER A 9 -15.35 -17.23 7.54
C SER A 9 -14.57 -16.07 8.17
N ILE A 10 -13.66 -16.36 9.11
CA ILE A 10 -12.87 -15.33 9.82
C ILE A 10 -11.88 -14.64 8.87
N ALA A 11 -11.24 -15.40 7.96
CA ALA A 11 -10.35 -14.84 6.96
C ALA A 11 -11.10 -13.87 6.02
N SER A 12 -12.27 -14.27 5.51
CA SER A 12 -13.11 -13.43 4.65
C SER A 12 -13.60 -12.15 5.34
N GLU A 13 -13.90 -12.20 6.64
CA GLU A 13 -14.32 -11.04 7.43
C GLU A 13 -13.17 -10.06 7.69
N ASP A 14 -11.97 -10.54 8.02
CA ASP A 14 -10.78 -9.68 8.20
C ASP A 14 -10.32 -9.06 6.88
N GLU A 15 -10.43 -9.78 5.77
CA GLU A 15 -10.18 -9.26 4.42
C GLU A 15 -11.18 -8.16 4.04
N SER A 16 -12.48 -8.40 4.25
CA SER A 16 -13.53 -7.40 3.98
C SER A 16 -13.35 -6.15 4.85
N GLY A 17 -12.97 -6.34 6.11
CA GLY A 17 -12.62 -5.24 7.02
C GLY A 17 -11.38 -4.49 6.55
N SER A 18 -10.35 -5.19 6.09
CA SER A 18 -9.10 -4.60 5.58
C SER A 18 -9.32 -3.81 4.29
N LEU A 19 -10.16 -4.30 3.37
CA LEU A 19 -10.53 -3.60 2.15
C LEU A 19 -11.34 -2.33 2.45
N THR A 20 -12.29 -2.42 3.38
CA THR A 20 -13.09 -1.26 3.81
C THR A 20 -12.19 -0.18 4.40
N ARG A 21 -11.29 -0.54 5.32
CA ARG A 21 -10.31 0.39 5.91
C ARG A 21 -9.40 1.01 4.85
N ALA A 22 -8.85 0.21 3.94
CA ALA A 22 -7.99 0.70 2.86
C ALA A 22 -8.72 1.71 1.96
N THR A 23 -9.98 1.45 1.62
CA THR A 23 -10.81 2.34 0.80
C THR A 23 -11.13 3.65 1.53
N GLN A 24 -11.43 3.58 2.84
CA GLN A 24 -11.63 4.76 3.68
C GLN A 24 -10.37 5.63 3.72
N HIS A 25 -9.19 5.02 3.87
CA HIS A 25 -7.93 5.75 3.84
C HIS A 25 -7.64 6.40 2.48
N VAL A 26 -8.00 5.77 1.35
CA VAL A 26 -7.90 6.42 0.03
C VAL A 26 -8.81 7.67 -0.05
N ALA A 27 -10.02 7.62 0.52
CA ALA A 27 -10.89 8.79 0.60
C ALA A 27 -10.31 9.89 1.51
N GLU A 28 -9.68 9.51 2.61
CA GLU A 28 -8.97 10.39 3.53
C GLU A 28 -7.78 11.09 2.85
N MET A 29 -6.96 10.36 2.07
CA MET A 29 -5.87 10.94 1.26
C MET A 29 -6.39 11.99 0.28
N ARG A 30 -7.55 11.74 -0.36
CA ARG A 30 -8.17 12.73 -1.25
C ARG A 30 -8.58 14.00 -0.52
N ALA A 31 -9.04 13.89 0.73
CA ALA A 31 -9.37 15.05 1.55
C ALA A 31 -8.10 15.82 1.92
N GLN A 32 -7.07 15.13 2.40
CA GLN A 32 -5.76 15.72 2.74
C GLN A 32 -5.11 16.43 1.56
N LEU A 33 -5.21 15.87 0.35
CA LEU A 33 -4.74 16.51 -0.88
C LEU A 33 -5.47 17.83 -1.16
N ARG A 34 -6.80 17.88 -0.96
CA ARG A 34 -7.58 19.12 -1.12
C ARG A 34 -7.24 20.16 -0.06
N ASP A 35 -6.97 19.71 1.17
CA ASP A 35 -6.70 20.57 2.32
C ASP A 35 -5.20 20.93 2.45
N HIS A 36 -4.39 20.62 1.44
CA HIS A 36 -2.95 20.89 1.36
C HIS A 36 -2.11 20.21 2.45
N GLN A 37 -2.62 19.11 3.01
CA GLN A 37 -1.95 18.32 4.06
C GLN A 37 -1.07 17.22 3.43
N TRP A 38 -0.05 17.62 2.68
CA TRP A 38 0.77 16.71 1.86
C TRP A 38 1.49 15.65 2.68
N GLU A 39 2.06 16.04 3.83
CA GLU A 39 2.73 15.12 4.74
C GLU A 39 1.75 14.11 5.33
N GLN A 40 0.58 14.58 5.75
CA GLN A 40 -0.46 13.71 6.29
C GLN A 40 -1.00 12.74 5.22
N CYS A 41 -1.05 13.16 3.95
CA CYS A 41 -1.34 12.29 2.80
C CYS A 41 -0.39 11.09 2.75
N MET A 42 0.89 11.29 3.02
CA MET A 42 1.89 10.23 3.03
C MET A 42 1.75 9.29 4.22
N VAL A 43 1.45 9.83 5.40
CA VAL A 43 1.14 9.02 6.59
C VAL A 43 -0.06 8.12 6.31
N THR A 44 -1.11 8.66 5.66
CA THR A 44 -2.28 7.86 5.28
C THR A 44 -1.98 6.89 4.14
N CYS A 45 -1.09 7.23 3.20
CA CYS A 45 -0.60 6.29 2.17
C CYS A 45 0.00 5.03 2.83
N ARG A 46 0.84 5.20 3.85
CA ARG A 46 1.41 4.06 4.59
C ARG A 46 0.33 3.16 5.17
N ARG A 47 -0.77 3.73 5.68
CA ARG A 47 -1.92 2.97 6.19
C ARG A 47 -2.61 2.16 5.10
N VAL A 48 -2.81 2.74 3.90
CA VAL A 48 -3.35 2.00 2.73
C VAL A 48 -2.45 0.83 2.37
N LEU A 49 -1.15 1.09 2.16
CA LEU A 49 -0.20 0.07 1.75
C LEU A 49 -0.05 -1.05 2.79
N GLY A 50 -0.23 -0.75 4.07
CA GLY A 50 -0.17 -1.73 5.16
C GLY A 50 -1.36 -2.70 5.21
N GLN A 51 -2.46 -2.37 4.52
CA GLN A 51 -3.60 -3.30 4.36
C GLN A 51 -3.40 -4.26 3.19
N ILE A 52 -2.64 -3.89 2.15
CA ILE A 52 -2.52 -4.68 0.91
C ILE A 52 -2.01 -6.12 1.16
N PRO A 53 -0.97 -6.37 1.99
CA PRO A 53 -0.52 -7.73 2.30
C PRO A 53 -1.56 -8.60 3.02
N ARG A 54 -2.62 -7.99 3.58
CA ARG A 54 -3.77 -8.71 4.16
C ARG A 54 -4.80 -9.10 3.10
N LEU A 55 -4.71 -8.51 1.92
CA LEU A 55 -5.67 -8.66 0.82
C LEU A 55 -5.10 -9.46 -0.36
N ALA A 56 -3.78 -9.64 -0.44
CA ALA A 56 -3.14 -10.43 -1.47
C ALA A 56 -1.77 -10.93 -1.00
N ASP A 57 -1.34 -12.06 -1.55
CA ASP A 57 0.03 -12.52 -1.39
C ASP A 57 0.96 -11.68 -2.27
N ILE A 58 1.86 -10.94 -1.63
CA ILE A 58 2.83 -10.08 -2.30
C ILE A 58 4.21 -10.74 -2.18
N PRO A 59 4.91 -11.02 -3.29
CA PRO A 59 6.29 -11.48 -3.25
C PRO A 59 7.14 -10.60 -2.34
N SER A 60 7.88 -11.23 -1.42
CA SER A 60 8.69 -10.50 -0.44
C SER A 60 9.72 -9.59 -1.11
N SER A 61 10.06 -8.47 -0.48
CA SER A 61 11.05 -7.50 -1.02
C SER A 61 12.37 -8.18 -1.37
N LYS A 62 12.85 -9.10 -0.52
CA LYS A 62 14.07 -9.89 -0.75
C LYS A 62 13.98 -10.74 -2.02
N SER A 63 12.83 -11.39 -2.26
CA SER A 63 12.64 -12.23 -3.45
C SER A 63 12.58 -11.39 -4.73
N VAL A 64 11.95 -10.22 -4.69
CA VAL A 64 11.88 -9.28 -5.82
C VAL A 64 13.27 -8.67 -6.12
N ALA A 65 14.04 -8.33 -5.07
CA ALA A 65 15.38 -7.77 -5.21
C ALA A 65 16.40 -8.78 -5.77
N ALA A 66 16.21 -10.07 -5.53
CA ALA A 66 17.07 -11.13 -6.05
C ALA A 66 16.94 -11.33 -7.57
N VAL A 67 15.86 -10.83 -8.19
CA VAL A 67 15.60 -10.96 -9.63
C VAL A 67 15.92 -9.66 -10.35
N ALA A 68 16.76 -9.76 -11.39
CA ALA A 68 17.11 -8.62 -12.24
C ALA A 68 15.85 -7.97 -12.84
N ALA A 69 15.78 -6.64 -12.84
CA ALA A 69 14.59 -5.90 -13.27
C ALA A 69 14.11 -6.27 -14.68
N SER A 70 15.02 -6.61 -15.59
CA SER A 70 14.73 -7.03 -16.97
C SER A 70 14.01 -8.38 -17.05
N THR A 71 14.20 -9.27 -16.08
CA THR A 71 13.65 -10.65 -16.09
C THR A 71 12.47 -10.84 -15.15
N ARG A 72 12.04 -9.80 -14.44
CA ARG A 72 10.88 -9.87 -13.54
C ARG A 72 9.60 -10.23 -14.29
N SER A 73 8.86 -11.17 -13.74
CA SER A 73 7.48 -11.45 -14.14
C SER A 73 6.59 -10.22 -13.92
N PRO A 74 5.41 -10.13 -14.56
CA PRO A 74 4.47 -9.04 -14.32
C PRO A 74 4.13 -8.85 -12.84
N GLU A 75 3.96 -9.94 -12.09
CA GLU A 75 3.67 -9.87 -10.65
C GLU A 75 4.87 -9.32 -9.86
N GLN A 76 6.09 -9.76 -10.16
CA GLN A 76 7.30 -9.24 -9.51
C GLN A 76 7.53 -7.76 -9.80
N ARG A 77 7.07 -7.24 -10.95
CA ARG A 77 7.13 -5.81 -11.28
C ARG A 77 6.16 -5.00 -10.44
N TRP A 78 4.93 -5.49 -10.25
CA TRP A 78 3.96 -4.85 -9.37
C TRP A 78 4.39 -4.89 -7.91
N ALA A 79 4.94 -6.03 -7.46
CA ALA A 79 5.52 -6.16 -6.13
C ALA A 79 6.70 -5.18 -5.92
N ALA A 80 7.55 -4.97 -6.93
CA ALA A 80 8.61 -3.96 -6.86
C ALA A 80 8.05 -2.55 -6.62
N ILE A 81 7.02 -2.14 -7.39
CA ILE A 81 6.34 -0.85 -7.20
C ILE A 81 5.75 -0.75 -5.79
N TYR A 82 5.11 -1.81 -5.29
CA TYR A 82 4.60 -1.86 -3.92
C TYR A 82 5.70 -1.60 -2.89
N TRP A 83 6.84 -2.29 -3.00
CA TRP A 83 7.94 -2.14 -2.03
C TRP A 83 8.64 -0.78 -2.13
N ASP A 84 8.78 -0.22 -3.33
CA ASP A 84 9.31 1.14 -3.51
C ASP A 84 8.36 2.18 -2.88
N MET A 85 7.05 2.02 -3.09
CA MET A 85 6.03 2.86 -2.45
C MET A 85 6.01 2.70 -0.93
N TRP A 86 6.15 1.48 -0.42
CA TRP A 86 6.26 1.19 1.01
C TRP A 86 7.50 1.85 1.62
N SER A 87 8.64 1.76 0.95
CA SER A 87 9.88 2.43 1.36
C SER A 87 9.70 3.95 1.40
N LEU A 88 9.12 4.53 0.34
CA LEU A 88 8.84 5.96 0.26
C LEU A 88 7.88 6.44 1.35
N ALA A 89 6.84 5.67 1.66
CA ALA A 89 5.88 6.00 2.71
C ALA A 89 6.45 5.80 4.13
N ASN A 90 7.42 4.90 4.33
CA ASN A 90 8.11 4.74 5.62
C ASN A 90 9.12 5.85 5.89
N ALA A 91 9.67 6.47 4.85
CA ALA A 91 10.59 7.61 4.95
C ALA A 91 9.93 8.89 5.54
N THR A 92 8.63 8.86 5.83
CA THR A 92 7.83 10.02 6.24
C THR A 92 7.81 10.28 7.75
N HIS A 93 8.63 9.57 8.53
CA HIS A 93 8.83 9.89 9.94
C HIS A 93 10.29 10.29 10.13
N HIS A 94 10.51 11.33 10.93
CA HIS A 94 11.80 11.95 11.26
C HIS A 94 12.80 11.04 12.01
N ASP A 95 12.77 9.72 11.78
CA ASP A 95 13.56 8.72 12.51
C ASP A 95 14.92 8.41 11.87
N ASP A 96 15.23 8.97 10.69
CA ASP A 96 16.58 8.91 10.12
C ASP A 96 17.07 10.26 9.58
N SER A 97 18.38 10.46 9.60
CA SER A 97 19.02 11.70 9.15
C SER A 97 18.91 11.94 7.64
N ASN A 98 18.51 10.93 6.86
CA ASN A 98 18.42 11.00 5.40
C ASN A 98 17.08 11.57 4.93
N THR A 99 16.02 11.47 5.73
CA THR A 99 14.66 11.92 5.37
C THR A 99 14.26 13.24 6.04
N ALA A 100 15.07 13.76 6.97
CA ALA A 100 14.82 14.98 7.73
C ALA A 100 14.61 16.26 6.88
N GLY A 101 15.03 16.26 5.62
CA GLY A 101 14.86 17.37 4.68
C GLY A 101 13.78 17.15 3.61
N LEU A 102 13.07 16.01 3.64
CA LEU A 102 12.14 15.66 2.58
C LEU A 102 10.86 16.50 2.69
N THR A 103 10.67 17.42 1.75
CA THR A 103 9.47 18.27 1.70
C THR A 103 8.48 17.69 0.70
N TRP A 104 7.25 17.42 1.16
CA TRP A 104 6.19 16.92 0.29
C TRP A 104 5.54 18.06 -0.49
N THR A 105 5.45 17.88 -1.81
CA THR A 105 4.75 18.80 -2.71
C THR A 105 3.35 18.27 -3.02
N ARG A 106 2.50 19.16 -3.56
CA ARG A 106 1.19 18.76 -4.10
C ARG A 106 1.30 17.62 -5.11
N ASP A 107 2.16 17.78 -6.10
CA ASP A 107 2.32 16.81 -7.19
C ASP A 107 2.84 15.46 -6.67
N GLY A 108 3.75 15.50 -5.68
CA GLY A 108 4.24 14.28 -5.01
C GLY A 108 3.13 13.56 -4.25
N ALA A 109 2.32 14.30 -3.49
CA ALA A 109 1.19 13.73 -2.76
C ALA A 109 0.11 13.17 -3.69
N GLU A 110 -0.15 13.83 -4.83
CA GLU A 110 -1.10 13.34 -5.84
C GLU A 110 -0.60 12.06 -6.51
N ALA A 111 0.67 12.01 -6.91
CA ALA A 111 1.28 10.83 -7.49
C ALA A 111 1.22 9.63 -6.52
N VAL A 112 1.51 9.87 -5.25
CA VAL A 112 1.46 8.83 -4.21
C VAL A 112 0.03 8.33 -3.98
N LEU A 113 -0.95 9.23 -3.96
CA LEU A 113 -2.36 8.86 -3.88
C LEU A 113 -2.77 7.96 -5.04
N LEU A 114 -2.45 8.35 -6.27
CA LEU A 114 -2.79 7.57 -7.47
C LEU A 114 -2.11 6.20 -7.48
N ALA A 115 -0.83 6.15 -7.08
CA ALA A 115 -0.08 4.90 -6.97
C ALA A 115 -0.68 3.97 -5.91
N ALA A 116 -0.99 4.47 -4.71
CA ALA A 116 -1.60 3.68 -3.64
C ALA A 116 -2.99 3.16 -4.02
N ALA A 117 -3.83 4.01 -4.62
CA ALA A 117 -5.15 3.61 -5.11
C ALA A 117 -5.06 2.59 -6.25
N GLY A 118 -4.09 2.75 -7.16
CA GLY A 118 -3.83 1.81 -8.25
C GLY A 118 -3.37 0.45 -7.76
N LEU A 119 -2.44 0.40 -6.82
CA LEU A 119 -1.97 -0.83 -6.17
C LEU A 119 -3.11 -1.53 -5.42
N LEU A 120 -3.88 -0.80 -4.62
CA LEU A 120 -5.03 -1.35 -3.91
C LEU A 120 -6.01 -2.00 -4.91
N LYS A 121 -6.41 -1.26 -5.95
CA LYS A 121 -7.31 -1.78 -6.99
C LYS A 121 -6.73 -3.00 -7.69
N ARG A 122 -5.43 -3.01 -8.03
CA ARG A 122 -4.77 -4.14 -8.70
C ARG A 122 -4.83 -5.41 -7.86
N TYR A 123 -4.54 -5.30 -6.57
CA TYR A 123 -4.51 -6.44 -5.66
C TYR A 123 -5.89 -6.92 -5.21
N THR A 124 -6.94 -6.10 -5.38
CA THR A 124 -8.31 -6.49 -5.05
C THR A 124 -9.15 -6.87 -6.26
N ALA A 125 -8.81 -6.43 -7.47
CA ALA A 125 -9.55 -6.72 -8.70
C ALA A 125 -9.18 -8.05 -9.36
N SER A 126 -8.08 -8.68 -8.94
CA SER A 126 -7.66 -10.01 -9.41
C SER A 126 -8.24 -11.16 -8.57
N ARG A 127 -9.32 -10.87 -7.83
CA ARG A 127 -10.08 -11.84 -7.04
C ARG A 127 -11.36 -12.21 -7.77
#